data_AF-A0A2V5T247-F1
#
_entry.id   AF-A0A2V5T247-F1
#
_cell.length_a   1.000
_cell.length_b   1.000
_cell.length_c   1.000
_cell.angle_alpha   90.00
_cell.angle_beta   90.00
_cell.angle_gamma   90.00
#
_symmetry.space_group_name_H-M   'P 1'
#
loop_
_entity.id
_entity.type
_entity.pdbx_description
1 polymer ?
#
loop_
_entity_poly.entity_id
_entity_poly.type
_entity_poly.pdbx_seq_one_letter_code
_entity_poly.pdbx_strand_id
1 'polypeptide(L)'
;MIKSATDSSDVGPVKIHNPTSERELILIVEDDVDIAEYAADVLVEEGYKVAVAHNGAQAVKIFRELDQQIGLVILDFFLPSIEGDALFSVFRALNPDANILLCSAFLGQGFVGQDKLNSMLADGLRGVLSKPYNRQTLVEHVSWALMAA
;
A
#
# COMPACT_ATOMS: atom_id res chain seq x y z
N MET A 1 -4.77 -26.83 -23.28
CA MET A 1 -5.51 -27.44 -22.16
C MET A 1 -4.94 -26.89 -20.86
N ILE A 2 -5.74 -26.08 -20.17
CA ILE A 2 -5.68 -25.70 -18.74
C ILE A 2 -4.28 -25.42 -18.14
N LYS A 3 -3.85 -24.14 -18.20
CA LYS A 3 -3.09 -23.55 -17.09
C LYS A 3 -4.13 -23.17 -16.05
N SER A 4 -4.20 -23.94 -14.97
CA SER A 4 -5.07 -23.68 -13.82
C SER A 4 -4.84 -22.27 -13.34
N ALA A 5 -5.92 -21.50 -13.26
CA ALA A 5 -5.97 -20.31 -12.43
C ALA A 5 -5.49 -20.71 -11.03
N THR A 6 -4.52 -19.97 -10.51
CA THR A 6 -4.17 -20.04 -9.10
C THR A 6 -5.38 -19.59 -8.32
N ASP A 7 -5.89 -20.53 -7.53
CA ASP A 7 -7.07 -20.44 -6.70
C ASP A 7 -6.96 -19.23 -5.75
N SER A 8 -7.88 -18.28 -5.87
CA SER A 8 -7.89 -17.02 -5.14
C SER A 8 -8.41 -17.14 -3.70
N SER A 9 -8.44 -18.35 -3.14
CA SER A 9 -9.02 -18.65 -1.82
C SER A 9 -8.03 -19.18 -0.79
N ASP A 10 -6.78 -19.50 -1.15
CA ASP A 10 -5.85 -20.12 -0.21
C ASP A 10 -4.80 -19.12 0.30
N VAL A 11 -5.22 -18.31 1.27
CA VAL A 11 -4.29 -17.48 2.03
C VAL A 11 -4.65 -17.65 3.49
N GLY A 12 -3.74 -18.29 4.24
CA GLY A 12 -3.83 -18.44 5.69
C GLY A 12 -3.96 -17.10 6.44
N PRO A 13 -3.79 -17.10 7.76
CA PRO A 13 -3.89 -15.86 8.53
C PRO A 13 -2.94 -14.80 7.98
N VAL A 14 -3.37 -13.52 8.01
CA VAL A 14 -2.53 -12.40 7.57
C VAL A 14 -1.23 -12.42 8.36
N LYS A 15 -0.10 -12.52 7.65
CA LYS A 15 1.22 -12.47 8.26
C LYS A 15 1.59 -11.03 8.56
N ILE A 16 1.78 -10.73 9.84
CA ILE A 16 2.30 -9.44 10.31
C ILE A 16 3.77 -9.62 10.69
N HIS A 17 4.63 -8.84 10.06
CA HIS A 17 6.03 -8.71 10.41
C HIS A 17 6.18 -7.75 11.59
N ASN A 18 7.10 -8.05 12.51
CA ASN A 18 7.32 -7.31 13.76
C ASN A 18 6.04 -7.13 14.63
N PRO A 19 5.25 -8.20 14.88
CA PRO A 19 3.91 -8.10 15.46
C PRO A 19 3.89 -7.59 16.91
N THR A 20 5.02 -7.60 17.62
CA THR A 20 5.14 -7.13 19.00
C THR A 20 5.50 -5.65 19.10
N SER A 21 5.61 -4.93 17.99
CA SER A 21 5.90 -3.50 18.02
C SER A 21 4.68 -2.66 18.39
N GLU A 22 4.94 -1.62 19.18
CA GLU A 22 3.98 -0.57 19.55
C GLU A 22 3.79 0.49 18.45
N ARG A 23 4.59 0.47 17.37
CA ARG A 23 4.40 1.38 16.22
C ARG A 23 3.17 1.00 15.40
N GLU A 24 2.83 1.82 14.43
CA GLU A 24 1.72 1.62 13.50
C GLU A 24 1.93 0.38 12.60
N LEU A 25 0.82 -0.21 12.15
CA LEU A 25 0.83 -1.21 11.09
C LEU A 25 0.76 -0.55 9.72
N ILE A 26 1.70 -0.88 8.86
CA ILE A 26 1.75 -0.44 7.47
C ILE A 26 1.35 -1.62 6.56
N LEU A 27 0.36 -1.39 5.70
CA LEU A 27 0.00 -2.31 4.63
C LEU A 27 0.70 -1.89 3.34
N ILE A 28 1.58 -2.74 2.81
CA ILE A 28 2.22 -2.55 1.50
C ILE A 28 1.41 -3.31 0.45
N VAL A 29 1.03 -2.64 -0.64
CA VAL A 29 0.34 -3.23 -1.78
C VAL A 29 1.23 -3.09 -3.03
N GLU A 30 1.87 -4.18 -3.41
CA GLU A 30 2.94 -4.22 -4.41
C GLU A 30 3.04 -5.64 -5.00
N ASP A 31 2.89 -5.80 -6.32
CA ASP A 31 2.97 -7.10 -6.98
C ASP A 31 4.42 -7.57 -7.24
N ASP A 32 5.37 -6.65 -7.32
CA ASP A 32 6.79 -6.98 -7.39
C ASP A 32 7.31 -7.40 -6.00
N VAL A 33 7.66 -8.68 -5.87
CA VAL A 33 8.10 -9.28 -4.61
C VAL A 33 9.37 -8.61 -4.08
N ASP A 34 10.34 -8.29 -4.93
CA ASP A 34 11.62 -7.72 -4.51
C ASP A 34 11.42 -6.29 -3.96
N ILE A 35 10.55 -5.50 -4.61
CA ILE A 35 10.20 -4.14 -4.15
C ILE A 35 9.42 -4.21 -2.82
N ALA A 36 8.47 -5.13 -2.72
CA ALA A 36 7.64 -5.31 -1.53
C ALA A 36 8.48 -5.73 -0.32
N GLU A 37 9.37 -6.73 -0.50
CA GLU A 37 10.28 -7.23 0.53
C GLU A 37 11.27 -6.15 0.95
N TYR A 38 11.88 -5.42 0.01
CA TYR A 38 12.76 -4.30 0.33
C TYR A 38 12.08 -3.25 1.22
N ALA A 39 10.85 -2.83 0.85
CA ALA A 39 10.11 -1.85 1.63
C ALA A 39 9.71 -2.41 3.01
N ALA A 40 9.31 -3.68 3.08
CA ALA A 40 8.96 -4.34 4.33
C ALA A 40 10.17 -4.41 5.29
N ASP A 41 11.32 -4.84 4.80
CA ASP A 41 12.55 -4.96 5.61
C ASP A 41 12.97 -3.60 6.16
N VAL A 42 12.99 -2.56 5.32
CA VAL A 42 13.31 -1.19 5.76
C VAL A 42 12.36 -0.72 6.87
N LEU A 43 11.06 -0.93 6.71
CA LEU A 43 10.05 -0.45 7.66
C LEU A 43 10.03 -1.28 8.95
N VAL A 44 10.29 -2.58 8.88
CA VAL A 44 10.48 -3.43 10.06
C VAL A 44 11.71 -2.99 10.85
N GLU A 45 12.82 -2.68 10.19
CA GLU A 45 14.03 -2.15 10.83
C GLU A 45 13.80 -0.77 11.48
N GLU A 46 12.87 0.04 10.95
CA GLU A 46 12.39 1.29 11.60
C GLU A 46 11.38 1.05 12.74
N GLY A 47 11.08 -0.20 13.02
CA GLY A 47 10.22 -0.63 14.11
C GLY A 47 8.74 -0.67 13.77
N TYR A 48 8.30 -0.48 12.52
CA TYR A 48 6.88 -0.61 12.16
C TYR A 48 6.43 -2.07 12.16
N LYS A 49 5.12 -2.29 12.36
CA LYS A 49 4.47 -3.53 11.94
C LYS A 49 4.23 -3.46 10.45
N VAL A 50 4.41 -4.58 9.74
CA VAL A 50 4.20 -4.61 8.28
C VAL A 50 3.35 -5.81 7.86
N ALA A 51 2.35 -5.56 7.02
CA ALA A 51 1.64 -6.58 6.26
C ALA A 51 1.84 -6.30 4.75
N VAL A 52 1.88 -7.35 3.93
CA VAL A 52 2.13 -7.25 2.49
C VAL A 52 0.99 -7.93 1.73
N ALA A 53 0.51 -7.26 0.68
CA ALA A 53 -0.41 -7.79 -0.31
C ALA A 53 0.21 -7.70 -1.71
N HIS A 54 0.22 -8.82 -2.43
CA HIS A 54 0.81 -8.88 -3.78
C HIS A 54 -0.21 -8.68 -4.91
N ASN A 55 -1.44 -8.34 -4.57
CA ASN A 55 -2.49 -8.00 -5.52
C ASN A 55 -3.67 -7.33 -4.80
N GLY A 56 -4.57 -6.72 -5.58
CA GLY A 56 -5.74 -6.03 -5.05
C GLY A 56 -6.68 -6.91 -4.22
N ALA A 57 -6.88 -8.18 -4.60
CA ALA A 57 -7.78 -9.08 -3.86
C ALA A 57 -7.24 -9.38 -2.44
N GLN A 58 -5.94 -9.67 -2.33
CA GLN A 58 -5.27 -9.80 -1.03
C GLN A 58 -5.32 -8.50 -0.25
N ALA A 59 -5.08 -7.37 -0.90
CA ALA A 59 -5.08 -6.06 -0.24
C ALA A 59 -6.45 -5.73 0.37
N VAL A 60 -7.55 -5.94 -0.36
CA VAL A 60 -8.91 -5.73 0.16
C VAL A 60 -9.22 -6.69 1.31
N LYS A 61 -8.80 -7.96 1.22
CA LYS A 61 -8.98 -8.93 2.31
C LYS A 61 -8.26 -8.46 3.57
N ILE A 62 -6.96 -8.17 3.48
CA ILE A 62 -6.16 -7.70 4.62
C ILE A 62 -6.74 -6.41 5.20
N PHE A 63 -7.09 -5.46 4.33
CA PHE A 63 -7.67 -4.19 4.76
C PHE A 63 -8.98 -4.40 5.52
N ARG A 64 -9.89 -5.27 5.05
CA ARG A 64 -11.13 -5.57 5.79
C ARG A 64 -10.91 -6.25 7.13
N GLU A 65 -9.87 -7.08 7.24
CA GLU A 65 -9.56 -7.80 8.49
C GLU A 65 -8.84 -6.91 9.52
N LEU A 66 -8.07 -5.91 9.07
CA LEU A 66 -7.17 -5.11 9.91
C LEU A 66 -7.38 -3.60 9.80
N ASP A 67 -8.47 -3.11 9.20
CA ASP A 67 -8.69 -1.69 8.87
C ASP A 67 -8.41 -0.73 10.04
N GLN A 68 -8.92 -1.05 11.23
CA GLN A 68 -8.75 -0.23 12.45
C GLN A 68 -7.32 -0.27 13.01
N GLN A 69 -6.51 -1.24 12.58
CA GLN A 69 -5.11 -1.40 13.01
C GLN A 69 -4.13 -0.78 12.01
N ILE A 70 -4.51 -0.67 10.74
CA ILE A 70 -3.66 -0.11 9.68
C ILE A 70 -3.54 1.39 9.87
N GLY A 71 -2.33 1.85 10.20
CA GLY A 71 -2.01 3.28 10.30
C GLY A 71 -1.72 3.92 8.95
N LEU A 72 -1.22 3.16 7.97
CA LEU A 72 -0.91 3.62 6.62
C LEU A 72 -0.98 2.48 5.60
N VAL A 73 -1.53 2.77 4.41
CA VAL A 73 -1.39 1.93 3.21
C VAL A 73 -0.36 2.57 2.28
N ILE A 74 0.65 1.82 1.86
CA ILE A 74 1.52 2.17 0.72
C ILE A 74 1.00 1.42 -0.49
N LEU A 75 0.53 2.14 -1.50
CA LEU A 75 -0.23 1.59 -2.61
C LEU A 75 0.49 1.80 -3.94
N ASP A 76 0.93 0.74 -4.62
CA ASP A 76 1.32 0.88 -6.02
C ASP A 76 0.12 1.29 -6.89
N PHE A 77 0.35 2.25 -7.79
CA PHE A 77 -0.64 2.68 -8.76
C PHE A 77 -0.86 1.64 -9.88
N PHE A 78 0.19 0.94 -10.32
CA PHE A 78 0.13 0.06 -11.50
C PHE A 78 0.18 -1.42 -11.12
N LEU A 79 -0.88 -1.95 -10.50
CA LEU A 79 -1.00 -3.38 -10.24
C LEU A 79 -1.58 -4.11 -11.47
N PRO A 80 -1.19 -5.37 -11.75
CA PRO A 80 -1.61 -6.11 -12.95
C PRO A 80 -3.12 -6.34 -13.11
N SER A 81 -3.90 -6.27 -12.03
CA SER A 81 -5.32 -6.65 -11.99
C SER A 81 -6.28 -5.52 -11.61
N ILE A 82 -5.77 -4.42 -11.05
CA ILE A 82 -6.57 -3.28 -10.62
C ILE A 82 -5.70 -2.02 -10.61
N GLU A 83 -6.22 -0.91 -11.10
CA GLU A 83 -5.52 0.38 -10.97
C GLU A 83 -5.59 0.88 -9.53
N GLY A 84 -4.54 1.57 -9.08
CA GLY A 84 -4.43 2.05 -7.71
C GLY A 84 -5.52 3.05 -7.30
N ASP A 85 -6.10 3.81 -8.23
CA ASP A 85 -7.22 4.73 -7.91
C ASP A 85 -8.52 3.98 -7.60
N ALA A 86 -8.77 2.86 -8.29
CA ALA A 86 -9.89 1.98 -7.99
C ALA A 86 -9.71 1.37 -6.60
N LEU A 87 -8.50 0.92 -6.27
CA LEU A 87 -8.22 0.35 -4.95
C LEU A 87 -8.25 1.42 -3.84
N PHE A 88 -7.75 2.63 -4.10
CA PHE A 88 -7.92 3.79 -3.23
C PHE A 88 -9.39 4.04 -2.92
N SER A 89 -10.24 4.08 -3.95
CA SER A 89 -11.69 4.28 -3.78
C SER A 89 -12.33 3.19 -2.93
N VAL A 90 -11.90 1.93 -3.11
CA VAL A 90 -12.35 0.81 -2.27
C VAL A 90 -11.94 0.99 -0.81
N PHE A 91 -10.68 1.35 -0.54
CA PHE A 91 -10.23 1.58 0.84
C PHE A 91 -10.94 2.75 1.50
N ARG A 92 -11.15 3.87 0.80
CA ARG A 92 -11.88 5.03 1.33
C ARG A 92 -13.36 4.73 1.56
N ALA A 93 -13.97 3.87 0.73
CA ALA A 93 -15.35 3.43 0.95
C ALA A 93 -15.48 2.50 2.17
N LEU A 94 -14.46 1.69 2.47
CA LEU A 94 -14.42 0.84 3.65
C LEU A 94 -14.09 1.64 4.92
N ASN A 95 -13.14 2.56 4.83
CA ASN A 95 -12.74 3.45 5.92
C ASN A 95 -12.45 4.87 5.35
N PRO A 96 -13.36 5.84 5.56
CA PRO A 96 -13.19 7.23 5.13
C PRO A 96 -12.03 7.98 5.77
N ASP A 97 -11.33 7.40 6.74
CA ASP A 97 -10.16 8.00 7.41
C ASP A 97 -8.86 7.25 7.07
N ALA A 98 -8.91 6.28 6.15
CA ALA A 98 -7.74 5.52 5.73
C ALA A 98 -6.63 6.44 5.20
N ASN A 99 -5.44 6.34 5.81
CA ASN A 99 -4.23 7.02 5.35
C ASN A 99 -3.61 6.21 4.21
N ILE A 100 -3.47 6.84 3.03
CA ILE A 100 -2.94 6.17 1.85
C ILE A 100 -1.81 7.02 1.25
N LEU A 101 -0.64 6.41 1.06
CA LEU A 101 0.51 6.94 0.33
C LEU A 101 0.58 6.22 -1.02
N LEU A 102 0.44 6.97 -2.12
CA LEU A 102 0.54 6.38 -3.45
C LEU A 102 2.01 6.19 -3.84
N CYS A 103 2.37 5.04 -4.36
CA CYS A 103 3.71 4.71 -4.83
C CYS A 103 3.66 4.41 -6.34
N SER A 104 4.57 4.95 -7.16
CA SER A 104 4.63 4.58 -8.58
C SER A 104 5.94 5.00 -9.24
N ALA A 105 6.39 4.23 -10.24
CA ALA A 105 7.55 4.59 -11.06
C ALA A 105 7.28 5.72 -12.08
N PHE A 106 6.01 6.05 -12.32
CA PHE A 106 5.62 6.98 -13.39
C PHE A 106 5.01 8.30 -12.88
N LEU A 107 5.24 8.64 -11.61
CA LEU A 107 4.83 9.93 -11.07
C LEU A 107 5.53 11.07 -11.81
N GLY A 108 4.78 12.13 -12.13
CA GLY A 108 5.29 13.28 -12.87
C GLY A 108 5.58 13.04 -14.36
N GLN A 109 5.35 11.83 -14.87
CA GLN A 109 5.58 11.48 -16.28
C GLN A 109 4.28 11.45 -17.11
N GLY A 110 3.15 11.86 -16.54
CA GLY A 110 1.85 11.94 -17.23
C GLY A 110 1.11 10.61 -17.39
N PHE A 111 1.70 9.49 -16.96
CA PHE A 111 1.02 8.18 -16.97
C PHE A 111 -0.06 8.08 -15.88
N VAL A 112 0.17 8.72 -14.74
CA VAL A 112 -0.89 9.01 -13.77
C VAL A 112 -1.53 10.32 -14.19
N GLY A 113 -2.76 10.26 -14.68
CA GLY A 113 -3.47 11.45 -15.14
C GLY A 113 -3.52 12.52 -14.05
N GLN A 114 -3.11 13.75 -14.37
CA GLN A 114 -2.99 14.83 -13.39
C GLN A 114 -4.32 15.10 -12.67
N ASP A 115 -5.44 15.09 -13.39
CA ASP A 115 -6.77 15.27 -12.80
C ASP A 115 -7.14 14.15 -11.84
N LYS A 116 -6.76 12.90 -12.18
CA LYS A 116 -6.99 11.73 -11.32
C LYS A 116 -6.20 11.85 -10.01
N LEU A 117 -4.92 12.20 -10.10
CA LEU A 117 -4.10 12.44 -8.90
C LEU A 117 -4.63 13.61 -8.07
N ASN A 118 -5.03 14.71 -8.71
CA ASN A 118 -5.63 15.86 -8.01
C ASN A 118 -6.93 15.49 -7.29
N SER A 119 -7.77 14.65 -7.89
CA SER A 119 -8.98 14.12 -7.25
C SER A 119 -8.62 13.31 -6.01
N MET A 120 -7.68 12.37 -6.13
CA MET A 120 -7.25 11.55 -4.98
C MET A 120 -6.69 12.41 -3.84
N LEU A 121 -5.91 13.45 -4.15
CA LEU A 121 -5.42 14.42 -3.16
C LEU A 121 -6.57 15.17 -2.48
N ALA A 122 -7.57 15.62 -3.25
CA ALA A 122 -8.77 16.24 -2.69
C ALA A 122 -9.57 15.28 -1.79
N ASP A 123 -9.53 13.98 -2.09
CA ASP A 123 -10.22 12.91 -1.36
C ASP A 123 -9.40 12.34 -0.19
N GLY A 124 -8.27 12.96 0.15
CA GLY A 124 -7.48 12.66 1.35
C GLY A 124 -6.25 11.77 1.14
N LEU A 125 -5.78 11.58 -0.10
CA LEU A 125 -4.48 10.95 -0.35
C LEU A 125 -3.37 11.71 0.39
N ARG A 126 -2.57 11.00 1.18
CA ARG A 126 -1.58 11.61 2.09
C ARG A 126 -0.31 12.07 1.40
N GLY A 127 -0.05 11.54 0.20
CA GLY A 127 1.10 11.94 -0.59
C GLY A 127 1.39 10.96 -1.70
N VAL A 128 2.53 11.18 -2.34
CA VAL A 128 3.03 10.33 -3.42
C VAL A 128 4.52 10.02 -3.19
N LEU A 129 4.94 8.82 -3.57
CA LEU A 129 6.32 8.32 -3.51
C LEU A 129 6.72 7.78 -4.87
N SER A 130 7.78 8.34 -5.47
CA SER A 130 8.28 7.86 -6.76
C SER A 130 9.25 6.70 -6.59
N LYS A 131 9.08 5.67 -7.41
CA LYS A 131 10.12 4.66 -7.63
C LYS A 131 11.14 5.18 -8.67
N PRO A 132 12.43 4.78 -8.58
CA PRO A 132 13.04 4.09 -7.45
C PRO A 132 13.18 5.01 -6.24
N TYR A 133 13.11 4.44 -5.03
CA TYR A 133 13.38 5.13 -3.77
C TYR A 133 14.45 4.40 -2.98
N ASN A 134 15.18 5.14 -2.16
CA ASN A 134 16.08 4.56 -1.17
C ASN A 134 15.40 4.54 0.22
N ARG A 135 16.09 3.91 1.18
CA ARG A 135 15.67 3.82 2.59
C ARG A 135 15.25 5.17 3.18
N GLN A 136 16.09 6.20 3.03
CA GLN A 136 15.81 7.52 3.60
C GLN A 136 14.51 8.10 3.04
N THR A 137 14.35 8.08 1.71
CA THR A 137 13.15 8.61 1.05
C THR A 137 11.88 7.87 1.47
N LEU A 138 11.92 6.54 1.57
CA LEU A 138 10.77 5.74 2.04
C LEU A 138 10.37 6.12 3.46
N VAL A 139 11.33 6.18 4.38
CA VAL A 139 11.06 6.48 5.80
C VAL A 139 10.53 7.90 5.99
N GLU A 140 11.09 8.88 5.27
CA GLU A 140 10.63 10.27 5.31
C GLU A 140 9.17 10.40 4.85
N HIS A 141 8.80 9.76 3.74
CA HIS A 141 7.42 9.84 3.22
C HIS A 141 6.42 9.11 4.11
N VAL A 142 6.80 7.95 4.67
CA VAL A 142 5.95 7.24 5.64
C VAL A 142 5.72 8.08 6.89
N SER A 143 6.79 8.68 7.44
CA SER A 143 6.69 9.55 8.62
C SER A 143 5.76 10.75 8.35
N TRP A 144 5.93 11.43 7.21
CA TRP A 144 5.05 12.55 6.84
C TRP A 144 3.60 12.13 6.63
N ALA A 145 3.36 10.99 5.97
CA ALA A 145 2.00 10.50 5.73
C ALA A 145 1.26 10.14 7.03
N LEU A 146 1.99 9.65 8.05
CA LEU A 146 1.44 9.33 9.37
C LEU A 146 1.20 10.59 10.23
N MET A 147 2.04 11.62 10.12
CA MET A 147 1.90 12.86 10.90
C MET A 147 0.75 13.76 10.44
N ALA A 148 0.30 13.63 9.19
CA ALA A 148 -0.73 14.50 8.61
C ALA A 148 -2.18 14.13 9.00
N ALA A 149 -2.36 13.21 9.95
CA ALA A 149 -3.66 12.68 10.38
C ALA A 149 -4.38 13.58 11.39
#